data_AF-A0A0R0H2S5-F1
#
_entry.id   AF-A0A0R0H2S5-F1
#
_cell.length_a   1.000
_cell.length_b   1.000
_cell.length_c   1.000
_cell.angle_alpha   90.00
_cell.angle_beta   90.00
_cell.angle_gamma   90.00
#
_symmetry.space_group_name_H-M   'P 1'
#
loop_
_entity.id
_entity.type
_entity.pdbx_description
1 polymer ?
#
loop_
_entity_poly.entity_id
_entity_poly.type
_entity_poly.pdbx_seq_one_letter_code
_entity_poly.pdbx_strand_id
1 'polypeptide(L)' 'MVAEGLTGVLNKSVELGLFKGFKVNHGICFSKLQYADDSFLVGGACWENLWAIIKAFLRSFELASFCTKDPVKDNCKID' A
#
# COMPACT_ATOMS: atom_id res chain seq x y z
N MET A 1 -7.15 -3.47 -8.15
CA MET A 1 -7.43 -2.22 -7.40
C MET A 1 -6.67 -2.13 -6.07
N VAL A 2 -6.61 -3.17 -5.23
CA VAL A 2 -5.91 -3.09 -3.92
C VAL A 2 -4.39 -2.91 -4.05
N ALA A 3 -3.75 -3.59 -5.00
CA ALA A 3 -2.30 -3.53 -5.22
C ALA A 3 -1.78 -2.11 -5.54
N GLU A 4 -2.50 -1.36 -6.37
CA GLU A 4 -2.17 0.04 -6.69
C GLU A 4 -2.36 0.95 -5.47
N GLY A 5 -3.45 0.79 -4.72
CA GLY A 5 -3.68 1.51 -3.47
C GLY A 5 -2.58 1.28 -2.45
N LEU A 6 -2.18 0.01 -2.25
CA LEU A 6 -1.06 -0.35 -1.37
C LEU A 6 0.26 0.24 -1.87
N THR A 7 0.50 0.22 -3.17
CA THR A 7 1.69 0.85 -3.79
C THR A 7 1.71 2.35 -3.52
N GLY A 8 0.57 3.04 -3.66
CA GLY A 8 0.45 4.47 -3.39
C GLY A 8 0.76 4.83 -1.94
N VAL A 9 0.21 4.08 -0.97
CA VAL A 9 0.43 4.32 0.46
C VAL A 9 1.90 4.07 0.85
N LEU A 10 2.53 3.05 0.29
CA LEU A 10 3.94 2.76 0.52
C LEU A 10 4.85 3.79 -0.10
N ASN A 11 4.59 4.21 -1.35
CA ASN A 11 5.33 5.28 -2.00
C ASN A 11 5.25 6.57 -1.18
N LYS A 12 4.06 6.91 -0.65
CA LYS A 12 3.89 8.05 0.26
C LYS A 12 4.70 7.90 1.54
N SER A 13 4.77 6.70 2.10
CA SER A 13 5.54 6.43 3.33
C SER A 13 7.04 6.53 3.11
N VAL A 14 7.53 6.12 1.93
CA VAL A 14 8.92 6.32 1.51
C VAL A 14 9.21 7.80 1.29
N GLU A 15 8.32 8.51 0.60
CA GLU A 15 8.45 9.95 0.30
C GLU A 15 8.48 10.80 1.58
N LEU A 16 7.69 10.42 2.60
CA LEU A 16 7.69 11.06 3.93
C LEU A 16 8.88 10.63 4.82
N GLY A 17 9.76 9.76 4.34
CA GLY A 17 10.90 9.24 5.10
C GLY A 17 10.53 8.29 6.25
N LEU A 18 9.25 7.92 6.38
CA LEU A 18 8.72 7.00 7.39
C LEU A 18 9.10 5.54 7.10
N PHE A 19 9.41 5.23 5.85
CA PHE A 19 9.87 3.92 5.44
C PHE A 19 11.17 4.03 4.64
N LYS A 20 12.22 3.34 5.10
CA LYS A 20 13.47 3.16 4.35
C LYS A 20 13.52 1.77 3.75
N GLY A 21 13.48 1.73 2.41
CA GLY A 21 13.62 0.51 1.63
C GLY A 21 14.98 -0.18 1.83
N PHE A 22 15.06 -1.43 1.41
CA PHE A 22 16.26 -2.23 1.54
C PHE A 22 17.23 -1.90 0.40
N LYS A 23 18.45 -1.50 0.78
CA LYS A 23 19.50 -1.13 -0.16
C LYS A 23 20.28 -2.39 -0.53
N VAL A 24 20.14 -2.85 -1.78
CA VAL A 24 20.87 -4.03 -2.27
C VAL A 24 22.19 -3.65 -2.93
N ASN A 25 22.28 -2.46 -3.51
CA ASN A 25 23.53 -1.92 -4.03
C ASN A 25 23.55 -0.38 -3.88
N HIS A 26 24.70 0.26 -4.14
CA HIS A 26 24.93 1.69 -3.96
C HIS A 26 23.87 2.58 -4.64
N GLY A 27 23.25 2.13 -5.73
CA GLY A 27 22.21 2.87 -6.46
C GLY A 27 20.82 2.22 -6.48
N ILE A 28 20.64 1.04 -5.89
CA ILE A 28 19.36 0.31 -5.99
C ILE A 28 18.82 0.04 -4.59
N CYS A 29 17.73 0.73 -4.28
CA CYS A 29 16.98 0.59 -3.04
C CYS A 29 15.54 0.21 -3.41
N PHE A 30 15.06 -0.93 -2.93
CA PHE A 30 13.70 -1.37 -3.17
C PHE A 30 12.96 -1.55 -1.87
N SER A 31 11.76 -0.99 -1.81
CA SER A 31 10.84 -1.04 -0.68
C SER A 31 9.74 -2.09 -0.86
N LYS A 32 9.44 -2.47 -2.11
CA LYS A 32 8.31 -3.30 -2.49
C LYS A 32 8.66 -4.22 -3.65
N LEU A 33 8.29 -5.48 -3.54
CA LEU A 33 8.34 -6.48 -4.60
C LEU A 33 6.96 -7.12 -4.73
N GLN A 34 6.33 -7.02 -5.89
CA GLN A 34 5.01 -7.59 -6.17
C GLN A 34 5.15 -8.67 -7.24
N TYR A 35 4.62 -9.85 -6.98
CA TYR A 35 4.51 -10.93 -7.96
C TYR A 35 3.14 -11.60 -7.84
N ALA A 36 2.33 -11.50 -8.89
CA ALA A 36 0.94 -11.97 -8.91
C ALA A 36 0.16 -11.46 -7.68
N ASP A 37 -0.23 -12.36 -6.79
CA ASP A 37 -0.99 -12.06 -5.57
C ASP A 37 -0.10 -11.75 -4.35
N ASP A 38 1.21 -12.01 -4.43
CA ASP A 38 2.16 -11.84 -3.33
C ASP A 38 2.87 -10.48 -3.39
N SER A 39 2.76 -9.70 -2.31
CA SER A 39 3.46 -8.43 -2.13
C SER A 39 4.45 -8.52 -0.97
N PHE A 40 5.74 -8.63 -1.27
CA PHE A 40 6.81 -8.59 -0.29
C PHE A 40 7.27 -7.15 -0.06
N LEU A 41 7.29 -6.74 1.21
CA LEU A 41 7.78 -5.44 1.64
C LEU A 41 9.13 -5.61 2.31
N VAL A 42 10.14 -4.93 1.79
CA VAL A 42 11.53 -5.12 2.19
C VAL A 42 12.09 -3.77 2.64
N GLY A 43 12.53 -3.71 3.89
CA GLY A 43 13.10 -2.52 4.49
C GLY A 43 14.09 -2.92 5.58
N GLY A 44 14.87 -1.96 6.06
CA GLY A 44 15.72 -2.18 7.24
C GLY A 44 14.90 -2.70 8.43
N ALA A 45 15.50 -3.59 9.23
CA ALA A 45 14.91 -4.18 10.44
C ALA A 45 14.81 -3.14 11.58
N CYS A 46 14.05 -2.07 11.34
CA CYS A 46 13.77 -1.00 12.28
C CYS A 46 12.29 -1.02 12.62
N TRP A 47 11.95 -0.74 13.88
CA TRP A 47 10.56 -0.71 14.34
C TRP A 47 9.70 0.28 13.53
N GLU A 48 10.29 1.40 13.11
CA GLU A 48 9.65 2.42 12.28
C GLU A 48 9.18 1.84 10.95
N ASN A 49 10.03 1.03 10.30
CA ASN A 49 9.72 0.37 9.03
C ASN A 49 8.61 -0.67 9.19
N LEU A 50 8.68 -1.49 10.25
CA LEU A 50 7.63 -2.46 10.58
C LEU A 50 6.29 -1.77 10.82
N TRP A 51 6.30 -0.69 11.62
CA TRP A 51 5.09 0.06 11.94
C TRP A 51 4.51 0.76 10.70
N ALA A 52 5.35 1.30 9.83
CA ALA A 52 4.93 1.90 8.56
C ALA A 52 4.30 0.85 7.62
N ILE A 53 4.91 -0.33 7.49
CA ILE A 53 4.36 -1.45 6.70
C ILE A 53 2.99 -1.86 7.24
N ILE A 54 2.87 -2.09 8.55
CA ILE A 54 1.61 -2.52 9.17
C ILE A 54 0.52 -1.48 8.91
N LYS A 55 0.80 -0.19 9.12
CA LYS A 55 -0.15 0.89 8.83
C LYS A 55 -0.54 0.91 7.35
N ALA A 56 0.41 0.76 6.43
CA ALA A 56 0.12 0.74 5.00
C ALA A 56 -0.79 -0.42 4.61
N PHE A 57 -0.55 -1.61 5.17
CA PHE A 57 -1.37 -2.79 4.94
C PHE A 57 -2.79 -2.60 5.48
N LEU A 58 -2.93 -2.15 6.73
CA LEU A 58 -4.23 -1.89 7.34
C LEU A 58 -5.04 -0.84 6.57
N ARG A 59 -4.40 0.26 6.15
CA ARG A 59 -5.05 1.31 5.36
C ARG A 59 -5.50 0.82 3.99
N SER A 60 -4.77 -0.13 3.40
CA SER A 60 -5.14 -0.74 2.12
C SER A 60 -6.38 -1.63 2.26
N PHE A 61 -6.52 -2.36 3.36
CA PHE A 61 -7.75 -3.10 3.67
C PHE A 61 -8.94 -2.18 3.94
N GLU A 62 -8.73 -1.04 4.59
CA GLU A 62 -9.77 -0.03 4.80
C GLU A 62 -10.30 0.53 3.47
N LEU A 63 -9.39 0.88 2.55
CA LEU A 63 -9.74 1.34 1.20
C LEU A 63 -10.44 0.25 0.37
N ALA A 64 -9.96 -0.99 0.46
CA ALA A 64 -10.61 -2.13 -0.20
C ALA A 64 -12.05 -2.34 0.30
N SER A 65 -12.28 -2.16 1.60
CA SER A 65 -13.59 -2.28 2.23
C SER A 65 -14.53 -1.13 1.84
N PHE A 66 -13.99 0.05 1.53
CA PHE A 66 -14.79 1.19 1.02
C PHE A 66 -15.32 0.94 -0.40
N CYS A 67 -14.52 0.32 -1.27
CA CYS A 67 -14.94 0.00 -2.65
C CYS A 67 -16.02 -1.09 -2.70
N THR A 68 -16.13 -1.94 -1.68
CA THR A 68 -17.26 -2.87 -1.55
C THR A 68 -18.52 -2.23 -0.99
N LYS A 69 -18.46 -0.95 -0.57
CA LYS A 69 -19.59 -0.18 -0.05
C LYS A 69 -20.07 0.91 -0.98
N ASP A 70 -19.72 0.85 -2.27
CA ASP A 70 -20.40 1.69 -3.26
C ASP A 70 -21.91 1.40 -3.19
N PRO A 71 -22.74 2.37 -2.78
CA PRO A 71 -24.16 2.22 -2.87
C PRO A 71 -24.51 2.31 -4.36
N VAL A 72 -25.05 1.22 -4.91
CA VAL A 72 -26.01 1.34 -6.02
C VAL A 72 -27.23 2.10 -5.44
N LYS A 73 -27.10 3.42 -5.44
CA LYS A 73 -28.08 4.47 -5.12
C LYS A 73 -27.42 5.70 -5.75
N ASP A 74 -27.86 6.27 -6.85
CA ASP A 74 -29.19 6.57 -7.35
C ASP A 74 -29.04 6.65 -8.88
N ASN A 75 -29.97 6.06 -9.66
CA ASN A 75 -30.38 6.53 -11.01
C ASN A 75 -31.25 5.53 -11.82
N CYS A 76 -31.77 4.43 -11.25
CA CYS A 76 -32.89 3.71 -11.87
C CYS A 76 -34.25 4.19 -11.33
N LYS A 77 -34.55 5.47 -11.59
CA LYS A 77 -35.91 6.03 -11.59
C LYS A 77 -36.02 7.03 -12.74
N ILE A 78 -36.08 6.52 -13.97
CA ILE A 78 -36.69 7.21 -15.10
C ILE A 78 -37.50 6.15 -15.84
N ASP A 79 -38.71 5.89 -15.34
CA ASP A 79 -39.88 5.37 -16.06
C ASP A 79 -41.12 5.83 -15.28
#